data_AF-A0A949JWH7-F1
#
_entry.id   AF-A0A949JWH7-F1
#
_cell.length_a   1.000
_cell.length_b   1.000
_cell.length_c   1.000
_cell.angle_alpha   90.00
_cell.angle_beta   90.00
_cell.angle_gamma   90.00
#
_symmetry.space_group_name_H-M   'P 1'
#
loop_
_entity.id
_entity.type
_entity.pdbx_description
1 polymer ?
#
loop_
_entity_poly.entity_id
_entity_poly.type
_entity_poly.pdbx_seq_one_letter_code
_entity_poly.pdbx_strand_id
1 'polypeptide(L)'
;MKNWLPLLRYDPVTKKRIPDPEEENELPYDEKAFACTQIGREIAKNQKIFQLYGDDPMNPELVRYWAERGLKKELFDQERDEGKYAYSVFTPLSMDPQKKYAVIYVSHGGGVTIELAETYGFNTLAAVEKYIVVYPNNGGRSNNEVDTEFPRVMEELRKKGYPIDWERVYCAGFSSGSEASVCAACTCPKMVAAVAVLPGGQPFKDLKFYTGPEYYASTLGLRIPGIFIGGTMDVASYPAPWILENKRKEHRAQNLDIWMRDMAQIKNYRPLTLEHIEELLTKSQDPVQREFGLEFDTDYTFHVQGVDWLGGDFYGEDAAPVMRCVRAIGLPHVVWNSQANLVWDYLKHFRRDPVSGKSIYDPVACWGER
;
A
#
# COMPACT_ATOMS: atom_id res chain seq x y z
N MET A 1 1.02 39.20 -2.83
CA MET A 1 1.53 39.11 -4.22
C MET A 1 2.92 38.47 -4.13
N LYS A 2 3.10 37.30 -4.77
CA LYS A 2 4.34 36.48 -4.83
C LYS A 2 4.81 35.91 -3.48
N ASN A 3 5.28 34.68 -3.30
CA ASN A 3 5.36 33.45 -4.11
C ASN A 3 6.03 32.40 -3.18
N TRP A 4 5.49 31.17 -3.14
CA TRP A 4 6.16 29.86 -2.93
C TRP A 4 6.50 29.27 -1.52
N LEU A 5 6.25 27.93 -1.46
CA LEU A 5 6.99 26.77 -0.86
C LEU A 5 7.12 26.58 0.68
N PRO A 6 7.31 25.33 1.22
CA PRO A 6 8.54 24.50 1.04
C PRO A 6 8.34 22.95 1.04
N LEU A 7 8.87 22.15 0.08
CA LEU A 7 10.19 21.49 0.04
C LEU A 7 10.77 21.13 1.42
N LEU A 8 11.23 19.88 1.59
CA LEU A 8 12.04 19.43 2.73
C LEU A 8 13.10 20.49 3.07
N ARG A 9 13.05 21.02 4.30
CA ARG A 9 13.82 22.19 4.72
C ARG A 9 15.30 21.87 4.95
N TYR A 10 16.03 21.78 3.85
CA TYR A 10 17.49 21.92 3.79
C TYR A 10 17.82 23.28 3.18
N ASP A 11 18.65 24.07 3.86
CA ASP A 11 19.22 25.28 3.27
C ASP A 11 20.27 24.87 2.22
N PRO A 12 20.05 25.14 0.92
CA PRO A 12 20.96 24.69 -0.14
C PRO A 12 22.29 25.47 -0.16
N VAL A 13 22.38 26.61 0.52
CA VAL A 13 23.60 27.42 0.63
C VAL A 13 24.42 27.00 1.84
N THR A 14 23.77 26.73 2.97
CA THR A 14 24.47 26.39 4.22
C THR A 14 24.54 24.89 4.51
N LYS A 15 23.84 24.06 3.74
CA LYS A 15 23.69 22.59 3.92
C LYS A 15 23.26 22.17 5.33
N LYS A 16 22.55 23.03 6.07
CA LYS A 16 22.02 22.70 7.41
C LYS A 16 20.53 22.45 7.36
N ARG A 17 20.06 21.47 8.16
CA ARG A 17 18.64 21.25 8.45
C ARG A 17 18.12 22.41 9.30
N ILE A 18 16.99 23.00 8.92
CA ILE A 18 16.32 24.05 9.71
C ILE A 18 15.54 23.36 10.85
N PRO A 19 15.63 23.81 12.12
CA PRO A 19 14.96 23.14 13.24
C PRO A 19 13.43 23.21 13.13
N ASP A 20 12.75 22.24 13.73
CA ASP A 20 11.28 22.24 13.81
C ASP A 20 10.76 23.36 14.73
N PRO A 21 9.69 24.07 14.36
CA PRO A 21 9.04 24.99 15.27
C PRO A 21 8.21 24.20 16.27
N GLU A 22 8.61 24.29 17.54
CA GLU A 22 7.68 24.06 18.66
C GLU A 22 6.47 25.00 18.49
N GLU A 23 5.28 24.43 18.70
CA GLU A 23 3.99 25.10 18.87
C GLU A 23 3.34 25.76 17.63
N GLU A 24 2.17 25.19 17.26
CA GLU A 24 1.05 25.85 16.56
C GLU A 24 1.40 26.81 15.42
N ASN A 25 1.79 26.29 14.26
CA ASN A 25 1.56 26.94 12.95
C ASN A 25 1.70 25.90 11.83
N GLU A 26 0.69 25.04 11.69
CA GLU A 26 0.47 24.28 10.46
C GLU A 26 0.33 25.28 9.29
N LEU A 27 1.23 25.23 8.32
CA LEU A 27 0.98 25.89 7.04
C LEU A 27 -0.28 25.25 6.44
N PRO A 28 -1.33 26.01 6.08
CA PRO A 28 -2.60 25.44 5.65
C PRO A 28 -2.40 24.68 4.33
N TYR A 29 -2.82 23.42 4.30
CA TYR A 29 -3.00 22.67 3.05
C TYR A 29 -3.89 23.50 2.10
N ASP A 30 -3.32 23.95 0.98
CA ASP A 30 -4.06 24.67 -0.06
C ASP A 30 -4.71 23.66 -1.02
N GLU A 31 -5.90 23.20 -0.64
CA GLU A 31 -6.72 22.28 -1.41
C GLU A 31 -6.95 22.75 -2.85
N LYS A 32 -7.10 24.07 -3.06
CA LYS A 32 -7.34 24.64 -4.39
C LYS A 32 -6.08 24.55 -5.25
N ALA A 33 -4.92 24.86 -4.69
CA ALA A 33 -3.66 24.71 -5.39
C ALA A 33 -3.38 23.23 -5.74
N PHE A 34 -3.64 22.31 -4.80
CA PHE A 34 -3.49 20.87 -5.04
C PHE A 34 -4.45 20.37 -6.14
N ALA A 35 -5.72 20.78 -6.12
CA ALA A 35 -6.68 20.44 -7.17
C ALA A 35 -6.26 20.94 -8.57
N CYS A 36 -5.45 22.00 -8.64
CA CYS A 36 -4.86 22.50 -9.90
C CYS A 36 -3.60 21.75 -10.35
N THR A 37 -3.08 20.78 -9.60
CA THR A 37 -1.99 19.91 -10.05
C THR A 37 -2.48 18.84 -11.03
N GLN A 38 -1.57 18.17 -11.74
CA GLN A 38 -1.95 17.01 -12.57
C GLN A 38 -2.59 15.91 -11.71
N ILE A 39 -1.96 15.60 -10.58
CA ILE A 39 -2.46 14.65 -9.59
C ILE A 39 -3.89 14.97 -9.15
N GLY A 40 -4.12 16.21 -8.70
CA GLY A 40 -5.43 16.64 -8.19
C GLY A 40 -6.52 16.52 -9.26
N ARG A 41 -6.21 16.86 -10.51
CA ARG A 41 -7.14 16.67 -11.64
C ARG A 41 -7.44 15.20 -11.92
N GLU A 42 -6.44 14.32 -11.87
CA GLU A 42 -6.64 12.89 -12.07
C GLU A 42 -7.46 12.25 -10.95
N ILE A 43 -7.18 12.60 -9.69
CA ILE A 43 -7.99 12.17 -8.54
C ILE A 43 -9.43 12.62 -8.71
N ALA A 44 -9.67 13.91 -8.99
CA ALA A 44 -11.02 14.43 -9.20
C ALA A 44 -11.75 13.74 -10.35
N LYS A 45 -11.05 13.43 -11.45
CA LYS A 45 -11.59 12.68 -12.59
C LYS A 45 -11.98 11.26 -12.18
N ASN A 46 -11.13 10.54 -11.44
CA ASN A 46 -11.39 9.16 -11.02
C ASN A 46 -12.52 9.09 -9.99
N GLN A 47 -12.56 10.05 -9.07
CA GLN A 47 -13.60 10.15 -8.05
C GLN A 47 -14.92 10.68 -8.58
N LYS A 48 -14.99 11.15 -9.83
CA LYS A 48 -16.23 11.67 -10.40
C LYS A 48 -17.36 10.64 -10.38
N ILE A 49 -17.05 9.37 -10.62
CA ILE A 49 -18.07 8.31 -10.61
C ILE A 49 -18.58 8.04 -9.19
N PHE A 50 -17.68 8.08 -8.19
CA PHE A 50 -18.04 8.00 -6.78
C PHE A 50 -18.90 9.20 -6.35
N GLN A 51 -18.56 10.41 -6.76
CA GLN A 51 -19.36 11.61 -6.44
C GLN A 51 -20.78 11.57 -7.01
N LEU A 52 -20.99 10.86 -8.13
CA LEU A 52 -22.29 10.75 -8.77
C LEU A 52 -23.15 9.61 -8.21
N TYR A 53 -22.51 8.51 -7.81
CA TYR A 53 -23.21 7.23 -7.53
C TYR A 53 -22.73 6.52 -6.27
N GLY A 54 -21.92 7.16 -5.42
CA GLY A 54 -21.32 6.53 -4.24
C GLY A 54 -22.34 6.08 -3.19
N ASP A 55 -23.52 6.71 -3.14
CA ASP A 55 -24.61 6.33 -2.24
C ASP A 55 -25.45 5.14 -2.75
N ASP A 56 -25.27 4.75 -4.02
CA ASP A 56 -25.92 3.61 -4.67
C ASP A 56 -24.86 2.73 -5.36
N PRO A 57 -24.21 1.82 -4.61
CA PRO A 57 -23.02 1.11 -5.08
C PRO A 57 -23.27 0.17 -6.26
N MET A 58 -24.53 -0.12 -6.58
CA MET A 58 -24.95 -0.92 -7.74
C MET A 58 -25.81 -0.12 -8.71
N ASN A 59 -25.72 1.21 -8.69
CA ASN A 59 -26.41 2.07 -9.64
C ASN A 59 -26.16 1.60 -11.09
N PRO A 60 -27.21 1.49 -11.95
CA PRO A 60 -27.04 1.01 -13.32
C PRO A 60 -26.01 1.78 -14.14
N GLU A 61 -25.87 3.09 -13.91
CA GLU A 61 -24.88 3.94 -14.57
C GLU A 61 -23.45 3.66 -14.11
N LEU A 62 -23.25 3.43 -12.81
CA LEU A 62 -21.98 3.00 -12.24
C LEU A 62 -21.56 1.62 -12.75
N VAL A 63 -22.49 0.66 -12.79
CA VAL A 63 -22.23 -0.68 -13.32
C VAL A 63 -21.89 -0.60 -14.82
N ARG A 64 -22.63 0.19 -15.60
CA ARG A 64 -22.34 0.43 -17.02
C ARG A 64 -20.97 1.09 -17.22
N TYR A 65 -20.62 2.09 -16.41
CA TYR A 65 -19.32 2.76 -16.47
C TYR A 65 -18.14 1.79 -16.38
N TRP A 66 -18.25 0.79 -15.49
CA TRP A 66 -17.23 -0.26 -15.35
C TRP A 66 -17.30 -1.30 -16.47
N ALA A 67 -18.51 -1.69 -16.91
CA ALA A 67 -18.70 -2.62 -18.02
C ALA A 67 -18.10 -2.10 -19.33
N GLU A 68 -18.27 -0.80 -19.63
CA GLU A 68 -17.66 -0.12 -20.78
C GLU A 68 -16.12 -0.11 -20.73
N ARG A 69 -15.55 -0.26 -19.53
CA ARG A 69 -14.10 -0.42 -19.30
C ARG A 69 -13.68 -1.89 -19.26
N GLY A 70 -14.58 -2.81 -19.57
CA GLY A 70 -14.29 -4.24 -19.62
C GLY A 70 -14.24 -4.91 -18.24
N LEU A 71 -14.91 -4.35 -17.24
CA LEU A 71 -15.02 -4.92 -15.90
C LEU A 71 -16.46 -5.22 -15.51
N LYS A 72 -16.66 -6.34 -14.82
CA LYS A 72 -17.90 -6.65 -14.12
C LYS A 72 -17.73 -6.29 -12.64
N LYS A 73 -18.65 -5.47 -12.12
CA LYS A 73 -18.77 -5.18 -10.68
C LYS A 73 -19.85 -6.09 -10.07
N GLU A 74 -19.53 -6.67 -8.92
CA GLU A 74 -20.48 -7.39 -8.06
C GLU A 74 -20.35 -6.86 -6.63
N LEU A 75 -21.44 -6.89 -5.88
CA LEU A 75 -21.49 -6.48 -4.47
C LEU A 75 -22.15 -7.61 -3.66
N PHE A 76 -21.54 -7.94 -2.54
CA PHE A 76 -21.99 -9.00 -1.64
C PHE A 76 -22.13 -8.49 -0.22
N ASP A 77 -22.92 -9.20 0.58
CA ASP A 77 -23.08 -9.01 2.03
C ASP A 77 -23.50 -7.59 2.46
N GLN A 78 -24.08 -6.78 1.57
CA GLN A 78 -24.57 -5.43 1.91
C GLN A 78 -25.67 -5.44 2.99
N GLU A 79 -26.52 -6.48 2.97
CA GLU A 79 -27.59 -6.64 3.97
C GLU A 79 -27.09 -7.16 5.33
N ARG A 80 -25.85 -7.65 5.40
CA ARG A 80 -25.33 -8.30 6.59
C ARG A 80 -24.75 -7.26 7.55
N ASP A 81 -25.33 -7.20 8.75
CA ASP A 81 -24.89 -6.33 9.84
C ASP A 81 -24.73 -4.87 9.36
N GLU A 82 -25.75 -4.35 8.67
CA GLU A 82 -25.77 -2.98 8.12
C GLU A 82 -24.58 -2.69 7.18
N GLY A 83 -24.18 -3.68 6.39
CA GLY A 83 -23.08 -3.58 5.42
C GLY A 83 -21.70 -3.67 6.05
N LYS A 84 -21.58 -3.95 7.36
CA LYS A 84 -20.30 -4.10 8.07
C LYS A 84 -19.35 -5.10 7.40
N TYR A 85 -19.90 -6.14 6.78
CA TYR A 85 -19.16 -7.20 6.11
C TYR A 85 -19.33 -7.20 4.59
N ALA A 86 -19.85 -6.11 4.04
CA ALA A 86 -20.00 -5.96 2.60
C ALA A 86 -18.63 -5.99 1.91
N TYR A 87 -18.60 -6.53 0.69
CA TYR A 87 -17.42 -6.46 -0.16
C TYR A 87 -17.84 -6.39 -1.63
N SER A 88 -17.14 -5.57 -2.42
CA SER A 88 -17.29 -5.55 -3.87
C SER A 88 -16.18 -6.34 -4.55
N VAL A 89 -16.51 -6.93 -5.69
CA VAL A 89 -15.60 -7.72 -6.50
C VAL A 89 -15.64 -7.20 -7.93
N PHE A 90 -14.46 -6.92 -8.47
CA PHE A 90 -14.27 -6.56 -9.86
C PHE A 90 -13.54 -7.68 -10.59
N THR A 91 -14.10 -8.09 -11.73
CA THR A 91 -13.49 -9.09 -12.62
C THR A 91 -13.45 -8.57 -14.04
N PRO A 92 -12.54 -9.07 -14.90
CA PRO A 92 -12.66 -8.86 -16.34
C PRO A 92 -14.03 -9.32 -16.84
N LEU A 93 -14.69 -8.51 -17.67
CA LEU A 93 -16.04 -8.79 -18.16
C LEU A 93 -16.12 -10.15 -18.91
N SER A 94 -15.04 -10.52 -19.58
CA SER A 94 -14.84 -11.85 -20.15
C SER A 94 -13.66 -12.51 -19.46
N MET A 95 -13.96 -13.52 -18.64
CA MET A 95 -12.97 -14.42 -18.04
C MET A 95 -12.93 -15.73 -18.82
N ASP A 96 -11.73 -16.21 -19.07
CA ASP A 96 -11.48 -17.55 -19.59
C ASP A 96 -11.59 -18.55 -18.43
N PRO A 97 -12.56 -19.49 -18.46
CA PRO A 97 -12.72 -20.49 -17.40
C PRO A 97 -11.51 -21.41 -17.21
N GLN A 98 -10.64 -21.53 -18.22
CA GLN A 98 -9.42 -22.34 -18.16
C GLN A 98 -8.24 -21.57 -17.55
N LYS A 99 -8.29 -20.23 -17.55
CA LYS A 99 -7.25 -19.39 -16.97
C LYS A 99 -7.52 -19.15 -15.49
N LYS A 100 -6.45 -19.09 -14.69
CA LYS A 100 -6.49 -18.59 -13.32
C LYS A 100 -6.01 -17.14 -13.24
N TYR A 101 -6.63 -16.36 -12.36
CA TYR A 101 -6.47 -14.92 -12.27
C TYR A 101 -5.94 -14.55 -10.88
N ALA A 102 -4.91 -13.71 -10.84
CA ALA A 102 -4.42 -13.14 -9.58
C ALA A 102 -5.54 -12.34 -8.89
N VAL A 103 -5.45 -12.22 -7.57
CA VAL A 103 -6.36 -11.43 -6.75
C VAL A 103 -5.59 -10.35 -6.03
N ILE A 104 -6.10 -9.12 -6.02
CA ILE A 104 -5.65 -8.08 -5.10
C ILE A 104 -6.81 -7.64 -4.18
N TYR A 105 -6.59 -7.80 -2.89
CA TYR A 105 -7.50 -7.44 -1.82
C TYR A 105 -7.16 -6.05 -1.30
N VAL A 106 -8.02 -5.06 -1.52
CA VAL A 106 -7.72 -3.64 -1.35
C VAL A 106 -8.55 -3.04 -0.21
N SER A 107 -7.95 -2.96 0.97
CA SER A 107 -8.57 -2.40 2.17
C SER A 107 -8.64 -0.87 2.10
N HIS A 108 -9.82 -0.29 2.33
CA HIS A 108 -10.02 1.16 2.34
C HIS A 108 -9.45 1.83 3.60
N GLY A 109 -9.34 3.16 3.58
CA GLY A 109 -8.90 3.94 4.74
C GLY A 109 -9.98 4.07 5.82
N GLY A 110 -9.59 4.54 7.00
CA GLY A 110 -10.49 4.72 8.13
C GLY A 110 -11.56 5.75 7.82
N GLY A 111 -12.83 5.41 8.04
CA GLY A 111 -13.95 6.32 7.75
C GLY A 111 -14.29 6.47 6.26
N VAL A 112 -13.56 5.78 5.39
CA VAL A 112 -13.81 5.72 3.94
C VAL A 112 -14.74 4.54 3.62
N THR A 113 -15.43 4.61 2.48
CA THR A 113 -16.32 3.54 1.98
C THR A 113 -15.64 2.69 0.89
N ILE A 114 -16.21 1.52 0.60
CA ILE A 114 -15.73 0.66 -0.50
C ILE A 114 -15.76 1.40 -1.85
N GLU A 115 -16.78 2.22 -2.10
CA GLU A 115 -17.01 2.90 -3.37
C GLU A 115 -15.96 3.97 -3.64
N LEU A 116 -15.44 4.62 -2.60
CA LEU A 116 -14.31 5.54 -2.77
C LEU A 116 -13.03 4.75 -3.08
N ALA A 117 -12.80 3.61 -2.43
CA ALA A 117 -11.62 2.78 -2.67
C ALA A 117 -11.58 2.17 -4.09
N GLU A 118 -12.76 1.91 -4.69
CA GLU A 118 -12.89 1.50 -6.10
C GLU A 118 -12.26 2.51 -7.09
N THR A 119 -12.01 3.75 -6.66
CA THR A 119 -11.42 4.82 -7.47
C THR A 119 -9.90 4.92 -7.37
N TYR A 120 -9.25 4.07 -6.56
CA TYR A 120 -7.79 4.10 -6.28
C TYR A 120 -6.90 3.61 -7.44
N GLY A 121 -7.48 3.31 -8.61
CA GLY A 121 -6.75 2.95 -9.83
C GLY A 121 -6.56 1.46 -10.06
N PHE A 122 -6.74 0.61 -9.04
CA PHE A 122 -6.63 -0.85 -9.18
C PHE A 122 -7.65 -1.43 -10.17
N ASN A 123 -8.87 -0.87 -10.25
CA ASN A 123 -9.86 -1.29 -11.25
C ASN A 123 -9.39 -0.94 -12.68
N THR A 124 -8.91 0.28 -12.91
CA THR A 124 -8.38 0.71 -14.21
C THR A 124 -7.27 -0.22 -14.70
N LEU A 125 -6.39 -0.66 -13.79
CA LEU A 125 -5.36 -1.65 -14.11
C LEU A 125 -5.92 -3.05 -14.35
N ALA A 126 -6.90 -3.50 -13.56
CA ALA A 126 -7.53 -4.80 -13.75
C ALA A 126 -8.16 -4.95 -15.14
N ALA A 127 -8.67 -3.86 -15.72
CA ALA A 127 -9.17 -3.83 -17.09
C ALA A 127 -8.09 -4.17 -18.13
N VAL A 128 -6.82 -3.87 -17.85
CA VAL A 128 -5.68 -4.09 -18.75
C VAL A 128 -4.95 -5.40 -18.40
N GLU A 129 -4.55 -5.56 -17.15
CA GLU A 129 -3.71 -6.66 -16.65
C GLU A 129 -4.51 -7.93 -16.36
N LYS A 130 -5.85 -7.83 -16.35
CA LYS A 130 -6.78 -8.95 -16.17
C LYS A 130 -6.51 -9.72 -14.87
N TYR A 131 -6.70 -9.06 -13.73
CA TYR A 131 -6.76 -9.67 -12.40
C TYR A 131 -8.10 -9.37 -11.72
N ILE A 132 -8.37 -10.03 -10.59
CA ILE A 132 -9.56 -9.83 -9.76
C ILE A 132 -9.24 -8.81 -8.67
N VAL A 133 -10.13 -7.85 -8.44
CA VAL A 133 -10.00 -6.85 -7.36
C VAL A 133 -11.10 -7.07 -6.35
N VAL A 134 -10.77 -7.04 -5.06
CA VAL A 134 -11.72 -7.20 -3.96
C VAL A 134 -11.61 -5.99 -3.04
N TYR A 135 -12.74 -5.33 -2.76
CA TYR A 135 -12.83 -4.20 -1.83
C TYR A 135 -13.74 -4.56 -0.66
N PRO A 136 -13.20 -4.93 0.49
CA PRO A 136 -13.96 -5.29 1.68
C PRO A 136 -14.28 -4.08 2.58
N ASN A 137 -15.29 -4.21 3.44
CA ASN A 137 -15.47 -3.36 4.62
C ASN A 137 -14.74 -3.89 5.87
N ASN A 138 -14.19 -5.12 5.88
CA ASN A 138 -13.33 -5.64 6.96
C ASN A 138 -13.86 -5.43 8.40
N GLY A 139 -15.15 -5.64 8.63
CA GLY A 139 -15.74 -5.39 9.95
C GLY A 139 -16.10 -3.93 10.21
N GLY A 140 -16.31 -3.15 9.16
CA GLY A 140 -16.78 -1.76 9.18
C GLY A 140 -15.68 -0.75 8.90
N ARG A 141 -16.02 0.54 9.03
CA ARG A 141 -15.19 1.69 8.60
C ARG A 141 -13.75 1.75 9.14
N SER A 142 -13.39 0.95 10.14
CA SER A 142 -12.06 0.90 10.75
C SER A 142 -11.23 -0.34 10.42
N ASN A 143 -11.72 -1.28 9.59
CA ASN A 143 -11.03 -2.52 9.23
C ASN A 143 -10.65 -3.43 10.41
N ASN A 144 -11.43 -3.42 11.50
CA ASN A 144 -11.06 -4.04 12.76
C ASN A 144 -11.00 -5.58 12.73
N GLU A 145 -11.60 -6.21 11.72
CA GLU A 145 -11.79 -7.67 11.66
C GLU A 145 -11.16 -8.26 10.39
N VAL A 146 -10.15 -7.60 9.82
CA VAL A 146 -9.50 -8.05 8.59
C VAL A 146 -8.91 -9.47 8.70
N ASP A 147 -8.44 -9.86 9.87
CA ASP A 147 -7.85 -11.18 10.13
C ASP A 147 -8.87 -12.33 10.04
N THR A 148 -10.15 -12.06 10.28
CA THR A 148 -11.25 -13.02 10.07
C THR A 148 -11.94 -12.83 8.73
N GLU A 149 -12.08 -11.57 8.27
CA GLU A 149 -12.81 -11.24 7.05
C GLU A 149 -12.01 -11.56 5.79
N PHE A 150 -10.70 -11.34 5.76
CA PHE A 150 -9.87 -11.71 4.62
C PHE A 150 -9.99 -13.21 4.28
N PRO A 151 -9.72 -14.16 5.19
CA PRO A 151 -9.86 -15.58 4.86
C PRO A 151 -11.31 -15.97 4.56
N ARG A 152 -12.31 -15.34 5.20
CA ARG A 152 -13.72 -15.58 4.90
C ARG A 152 -14.07 -15.18 3.46
N VAL A 153 -13.72 -13.96 3.05
CA VAL A 153 -14.04 -13.45 1.71
C VAL A 153 -13.35 -14.30 0.65
N MET A 154 -12.07 -14.64 0.83
CA MET A 154 -11.36 -15.50 -0.10
C MET A 154 -12.01 -16.89 -0.23
N GLU A 155 -12.46 -17.48 0.86
CA GLU A 155 -13.21 -18.73 0.87
C GLU A 155 -14.58 -18.60 0.16
N GLU A 156 -15.30 -17.49 0.33
CA GLU A 156 -16.55 -17.25 -0.39
C GLU A 156 -16.33 -17.12 -1.89
N LEU A 157 -15.26 -16.46 -2.34
CA LEU A 157 -14.90 -16.43 -3.76
C LEU A 157 -14.59 -17.84 -4.29
N ARG A 158 -13.92 -18.67 -3.49
CA ARG A 158 -13.67 -20.08 -3.85
C ARG A 158 -14.98 -20.84 -4.04
N LYS A 159 -15.92 -20.74 -3.09
CA LYS A 159 -17.23 -21.42 -3.14
C LYS A 159 -18.08 -20.95 -4.33
N LYS A 160 -18.01 -19.66 -4.67
CA LYS A 160 -18.69 -19.08 -5.84
C LYS A 160 -18.04 -19.45 -7.18
N GLY A 161 -16.91 -20.17 -7.15
CA GLY A 161 -16.26 -20.69 -8.35
C GLY A 161 -15.41 -19.66 -9.11
N TYR A 162 -14.97 -18.57 -8.46
CA TYR A 162 -14.05 -17.63 -9.11
C TYR A 162 -12.75 -18.35 -9.51
N PRO A 163 -12.23 -18.12 -10.73
CA PRO A 163 -11.03 -18.79 -11.24
C PRO A 163 -9.76 -18.15 -10.66
N ILE A 164 -9.55 -18.25 -9.35
CA ILE A 164 -8.43 -17.62 -8.64
C ILE A 164 -7.12 -18.40 -8.87
N ASP A 165 -6.05 -17.67 -9.16
CA ASP A 165 -4.67 -18.14 -9.02
C ASP A 165 -4.25 -18.00 -7.55
N TRP A 166 -4.33 -19.11 -6.83
CA TRP A 166 -4.04 -19.16 -5.39
C TRP A 166 -2.57 -18.94 -5.06
N GLU A 167 -1.68 -18.96 -6.05
CA GLU A 167 -0.29 -18.58 -5.84
C GLU A 167 -0.09 -17.06 -5.89
N ARG A 168 -1.07 -16.30 -6.39
CA ARG A 168 -1.01 -14.86 -6.62
C ARG A 168 -2.19 -14.14 -5.97
N VAL A 169 -2.24 -14.24 -4.64
CA VAL A 169 -3.15 -13.44 -3.81
C VAL A 169 -2.34 -12.36 -3.12
N TYR A 170 -2.73 -11.10 -3.32
CA TYR A 170 -2.03 -9.95 -2.77
C TYR A 170 -2.96 -9.12 -1.88
N CYS A 171 -2.39 -8.41 -0.92
CA CYS A 171 -3.12 -7.43 -0.12
C CYS A 171 -2.54 -6.04 -0.36
N ALA A 172 -3.39 -5.03 -0.52
CA ALA A 172 -3.01 -3.63 -0.62
C ALA A 172 -3.96 -2.79 0.23
N GLY A 173 -3.56 -1.60 0.65
CA GLY A 173 -4.49 -0.74 1.38
C GLY A 173 -3.95 0.66 1.55
N PHE A 174 -4.83 1.56 1.97
CA PHE A 174 -4.56 2.98 2.20
C PHE A 174 -4.84 3.36 3.65
N SER A 175 -3.97 4.16 4.26
CA SER A 175 -4.13 4.61 5.65
C SER A 175 -4.34 3.40 6.60
N SER A 176 -5.41 3.37 7.41
CA SER A 176 -5.73 2.17 8.22
C SER A 176 -5.95 0.89 7.39
N GLY A 177 -6.30 1.00 6.11
CA GLY A 177 -6.34 -0.12 5.19
C GLY A 177 -4.96 -0.72 4.91
N SER A 178 -3.89 0.09 4.93
CA SER A 178 -2.52 -0.43 4.83
C SER A 178 -2.17 -1.28 6.04
N GLU A 179 -2.55 -0.82 7.24
CA GLU A 179 -2.38 -1.58 8.49
C GLU A 179 -3.15 -2.90 8.44
N ALA A 180 -4.41 -2.85 7.97
CA ALA A 180 -5.25 -4.01 7.79
C ALA A 180 -4.67 -5.02 6.79
N SER A 181 -4.12 -4.54 5.68
CA SER A 181 -3.53 -5.40 4.64
C SER A 181 -2.22 -6.05 5.09
N VAL A 182 -1.42 -5.38 5.92
CA VAL A 182 -0.29 -6.01 6.60
C VAL A 182 -0.77 -7.03 7.63
N CYS A 183 -1.82 -6.72 8.40
CA CYS A 183 -2.44 -7.69 9.32
C CYS A 183 -2.88 -8.96 8.58
N ALA A 184 -3.62 -8.83 7.48
CA ALA A 184 -4.06 -9.95 6.64
C ALA A 184 -2.89 -10.81 6.14
N ALA A 185 -1.83 -10.17 5.64
CA ALA A 185 -0.63 -10.87 5.19
C ALA A 185 0.04 -11.64 6.33
N CYS A 186 0.13 -11.00 7.50
CA CYS A 186 0.74 -11.57 8.68
C CYS A 186 -0.05 -12.73 9.30
N THR A 187 -1.38 -12.67 9.30
CA THR A 187 -2.27 -13.69 9.89
C THR A 187 -2.65 -14.81 8.92
N CYS A 188 -2.57 -14.55 7.62
CA CYS A 188 -2.79 -15.54 6.55
C CYS A 188 -1.55 -15.74 5.65
N PRO A 189 -0.35 -16.01 6.22
CA PRO A 189 0.91 -15.94 5.49
C PRO A 189 1.12 -17.04 4.45
N LYS A 190 0.34 -18.14 4.52
CA LYS A 190 0.30 -19.19 3.48
C LYS A 190 -0.54 -18.81 2.27
N MET A 191 -1.38 -17.78 2.36
CA MET A 191 -2.24 -17.33 1.27
C MET A 191 -1.65 -16.10 0.57
N VAL A 192 -1.14 -15.13 1.32
CA VAL A 192 -0.69 -13.84 0.75
C VAL A 192 0.72 -13.96 0.16
N ALA A 193 0.86 -13.69 -1.13
CA ALA A 193 2.14 -13.74 -1.85
C ALA A 193 3.01 -12.51 -1.61
N ALA A 194 2.41 -11.32 -1.53
CA ALA A 194 3.06 -10.06 -1.20
C ALA A 194 2.04 -9.00 -0.75
N VAL A 195 2.51 -7.96 -0.07
CA VAL A 195 1.66 -6.87 0.46
C VAL A 195 2.10 -5.50 -0.04
N ALA A 196 1.14 -4.60 -0.22
CA ALA A 196 1.39 -3.20 -0.53
C ALA A 196 0.77 -2.29 0.52
N VAL A 197 1.54 -1.26 0.86
CA VAL A 197 1.17 -0.21 1.80
C VAL A 197 1.12 1.09 1.01
N LEU A 198 -0.04 1.74 0.96
CA LEU A 198 -0.23 3.07 0.35
C LEU A 198 -0.18 4.15 1.45
N PRO A 199 -0.18 5.45 1.07
CA PRO A 199 0.15 6.52 1.99
C PRO A 199 -0.61 6.49 3.30
N GLY A 200 0.13 6.83 4.34
CA GLY A 200 -0.40 7.19 5.63
C GLY A 200 -0.90 6.04 6.49
N GLY A 201 -0.66 4.80 6.07
CA GLY A 201 -0.77 3.72 7.03
C GLY A 201 0.36 3.79 8.05
N GLN A 202 0.30 2.93 9.07
CA GLN A 202 1.37 2.80 10.05
C GLN A 202 1.56 1.33 10.54
N PRO A 203 1.87 0.21 9.79
CA PRO A 203 1.84 -1.09 10.45
C PRO A 203 2.78 -1.14 11.65
N PHE A 204 3.95 -0.49 11.62
CA PHE A 204 4.89 -0.57 12.76
C PHE A 204 4.36 0.10 14.05
N LYS A 205 3.23 0.82 14.02
CA LYS A 205 2.60 1.44 15.20
C LYS A 205 2.05 0.42 16.18
N ASP A 206 1.16 -0.43 15.67
CA ASP A 206 0.31 -1.35 16.44
C ASP A 206 0.53 -2.80 15.99
N LEU A 207 1.59 -3.06 15.22
CA LEU A 207 2.04 -4.40 14.86
C LEU A 207 2.29 -5.20 16.14
N LYS A 208 1.33 -6.07 16.48
CA LYS A 208 1.42 -7.02 17.58
C LYS A 208 2.22 -8.26 17.16
N PHE A 209 3.45 -8.10 16.68
CA PHE A 209 4.32 -9.25 16.40
C PHE A 209 4.59 -10.13 17.63
N TYR A 210 4.23 -9.65 18.83
CA TYR A 210 4.60 -10.22 20.12
C TYR A 210 3.45 -10.78 20.96
N THR A 211 2.23 -10.96 20.45
CA THR A 211 1.12 -11.41 21.32
C THR A 211 0.55 -12.81 21.06
N GLY A 212 1.21 -13.65 20.25
CA GLY A 212 0.85 -15.08 20.17
C GLY A 212 1.68 -15.88 19.15
N PRO A 213 2.29 -17.02 19.52
CA PRO A 213 3.25 -17.74 18.68
C PRO A 213 2.65 -18.53 17.49
N GLU A 214 1.33 -18.66 17.38
CA GLU A 214 0.71 -19.63 16.44
C GLU A 214 0.16 -19.02 15.13
N TYR A 215 0.13 -17.70 14.99
CA TYR A 215 -0.64 -17.03 13.93
C TYR A 215 0.16 -16.14 12.97
N TYR A 216 1.49 -16.03 13.09
CA TYR A 216 2.24 -15.02 12.36
C TYR A 216 3.27 -15.60 11.38
N ALA A 217 3.46 -14.93 10.24
CA ALA A 217 4.46 -15.34 9.23
C ALA A 217 5.86 -15.60 9.81
N SER A 218 6.30 -14.73 10.74
CA SER A 218 7.60 -14.87 11.43
C SER A 218 7.70 -16.16 12.23
N THR A 219 6.63 -16.60 12.88
CA THR A 219 6.64 -17.85 13.66
C THR A 219 6.61 -19.08 12.78
N LEU A 220 6.15 -18.95 11.54
CA LEU A 220 6.20 -20.00 10.52
C LEU A 220 7.47 -19.93 9.66
N GLY A 221 8.36 -18.95 9.87
CA GLY A 221 9.53 -18.72 9.03
C GLY A 221 9.18 -18.36 7.58
N LEU A 222 7.96 -17.85 7.32
CA LEU A 222 7.48 -17.51 6.00
C LEU A 222 7.77 -16.05 5.66
N ARG A 223 8.45 -15.85 4.53
CA ARG A 223 8.71 -14.52 3.98
C ARG A 223 7.44 -13.85 3.45
N ILE A 224 7.23 -12.57 3.76
CA ILE A 224 6.23 -11.68 3.17
C ILE A 224 6.95 -10.51 2.50
N PRO A 225 7.10 -10.54 1.17
CA PRO A 225 7.60 -9.40 0.41
C PRO A 225 6.63 -8.22 0.47
N GLY A 226 7.15 -6.99 0.50
CA GLY A 226 6.29 -5.80 0.54
C GLY A 226 6.81 -4.55 -0.15
N ILE A 227 5.88 -3.76 -0.68
CA ILE A 227 6.15 -2.41 -1.19
C ILE A 227 5.43 -1.37 -0.34
N PHE A 228 6.17 -0.38 0.13
CA PHE A 228 5.71 0.68 1.02
C PHE A 228 5.79 2.01 0.29
N ILE A 229 4.63 2.53 -0.07
CA ILE A 229 4.45 3.75 -0.87
C ILE A 229 3.94 4.87 0.04
N GLY A 230 4.65 5.99 0.05
CA GLY A 230 4.27 7.18 0.79
C GLY A 230 4.37 8.46 -0.03
N GLY A 231 3.95 9.57 0.58
CA GLY A 231 4.21 10.91 0.09
C GLY A 231 5.17 11.66 1.01
N THR A 232 5.93 12.62 0.51
CA THR A 232 6.80 13.45 1.37
C THR A 232 6.03 14.48 2.19
N MET A 233 4.75 14.73 1.85
CA MET A 233 3.84 15.64 2.58
C MET A 233 2.77 14.89 3.39
N ASP A 234 2.89 13.57 3.50
CA ASP A 234 2.00 12.77 4.31
C ASP A 234 2.62 12.53 5.70
N VAL A 235 2.01 13.14 6.71
CA VAL A 235 2.44 13.13 8.12
C VAL A 235 2.45 11.74 8.77
N ALA A 236 1.87 10.74 8.10
CA ALA A 236 1.76 9.38 8.61
C ALA A 236 2.65 8.36 7.88
N SER A 237 3.54 8.78 6.96
CA SER A 237 4.24 7.84 6.07
C SER A 237 5.65 7.42 6.53
N TYR A 238 5.81 6.10 6.53
CA TYR A 238 6.91 5.18 6.84
C TYR A 238 8.37 5.48 6.43
N PRO A 239 9.34 4.71 6.98
CA PRO A 239 9.33 4.09 8.31
C PRO A 239 10.05 4.99 9.32
N ALA A 240 11.21 5.53 8.99
CA ALA A 240 12.12 6.06 10.01
C ALA A 240 11.81 7.49 10.50
N PRO A 241 11.45 8.48 9.66
CA PRO A 241 11.10 9.83 10.14
C PRO A 241 9.96 9.79 11.17
N TRP A 242 8.89 9.08 10.83
CA TRP A 242 7.72 8.93 11.70
C TRP A 242 7.99 8.08 12.95
N ILE A 243 8.94 7.13 12.90
CA ILE A 243 9.38 6.40 14.10
C ILE A 243 9.94 7.40 15.11
N LEU A 244 10.83 8.32 14.68
CA LEU A 244 11.52 9.25 15.57
C LEU A 244 10.60 10.28 16.22
N GLU A 245 9.55 10.72 15.52
CA GLU A 245 8.59 11.72 16.00
C GLU A 245 7.63 11.18 17.08
N ASN A 246 7.78 9.93 17.50
CA ASN A 246 6.85 9.28 18.41
C ASN A 246 7.37 9.02 19.82
N LYS A 247 6.47 9.14 20.80
CA LYS A 247 6.71 8.81 22.22
C LYS A 247 7.04 7.34 22.48
N ARG A 248 6.78 6.43 21.52
CA ARG A 248 7.12 4.99 21.57
C ARG A 248 8.10 4.59 20.45
N LYS A 249 9.01 5.48 20.07
CA LYS A 249 9.97 5.29 18.96
C LYS A 249 10.78 4.01 19.09
N GLU A 250 11.18 3.61 20.29
CA GLU A 250 11.94 2.38 20.53
C GLU A 250 11.12 1.14 20.15
N HIS A 251 9.85 1.09 20.56
CA HIS A 251 8.95 -0.02 20.22
C HIS A 251 8.69 -0.09 18.71
N ARG A 252 8.56 1.06 18.04
CA ARG A 252 8.31 1.10 16.60
C ARG A 252 9.55 0.74 15.78
N ALA A 253 10.73 1.16 16.21
CA ALA A 253 12.01 0.72 15.64
C ALA A 253 12.15 -0.80 15.78
N GLN A 254 11.81 -1.35 16.95
CA GLN A 254 11.79 -2.80 17.15
C GLN A 254 10.80 -3.50 16.19
N ASN A 255 9.61 -2.93 15.98
CA ASN A 255 8.65 -3.48 15.01
C ASN A 255 9.17 -3.43 13.57
N LEU A 256 9.85 -2.34 13.18
CA LEU A 256 10.55 -2.28 11.91
C LEU A 256 11.59 -3.41 11.82
N ASP A 257 12.44 -3.59 12.83
CA ASP A 257 13.46 -4.63 12.82
C ASP A 257 12.91 -6.05 12.66
N ILE A 258 11.78 -6.35 13.31
CA ILE A 258 11.10 -7.65 13.15
C ILE A 258 10.59 -7.81 11.73
N TRP A 259 9.98 -6.77 11.17
CA TRP A 259 9.54 -6.84 9.79
C TRP A 259 10.71 -7.13 8.87
N MET A 260 11.77 -6.34 8.97
CA MET A 260 12.94 -6.43 8.10
C MET A 260 13.65 -7.79 8.22
N ARG A 261 13.84 -8.29 9.44
CA ARG A 261 14.53 -9.56 9.73
C ARG A 261 13.65 -10.78 9.51
N ASP A 262 12.46 -10.80 10.10
CA ASP A 262 11.66 -12.02 10.26
C ASP A 262 10.56 -12.15 9.20
N MET A 263 9.99 -11.02 8.75
CA MET A 263 8.90 -11.00 7.75
C MET A 263 9.43 -10.85 6.33
N ALA A 264 10.18 -9.80 6.03
CA ALA A 264 10.78 -9.56 4.72
C ALA A 264 11.98 -10.48 4.47
N GLN A 265 12.66 -10.93 5.53
CA GLN A 265 13.85 -11.80 5.48
C GLN A 265 14.96 -11.21 4.60
N ILE A 266 15.33 -9.96 4.91
CA ILE A 266 16.41 -9.25 4.22
C ILE A 266 17.74 -9.93 4.52
N LYS A 267 18.55 -10.12 3.47
CA LYS A 267 19.88 -10.71 3.58
C LYS A 267 20.76 -9.85 4.50
N ASN A 268 21.48 -10.49 5.42
CA ASN A 268 22.42 -9.81 6.32
C ASN A 268 21.85 -8.57 7.04
N TYR A 269 20.55 -8.52 7.35
CA TYR A 269 19.91 -7.34 7.96
C TYR A 269 20.60 -6.93 9.26
N ARG A 270 20.90 -5.63 9.37
CA ARG A 270 21.45 -5.01 10.58
C ARG A 270 20.51 -3.89 11.03
N PRO A 271 19.90 -4.00 12.23
CA PRO A 271 19.15 -2.91 12.84
C PRO A 271 19.98 -1.63 12.93
N LEU A 272 19.39 -0.50 12.54
CA LEU A 272 19.98 0.81 12.74
C LEU A 272 19.61 1.33 14.13
N THR A 273 20.55 2.00 14.80
CA THR A 273 20.23 2.70 16.05
C THR A 273 19.36 3.93 15.75
N LEU A 274 18.56 4.37 16.72
CA LEU A 274 17.77 5.60 16.58
C LEU A 274 18.65 6.82 16.27
N GLU A 275 19.85 6.89 16.86
CA GLU A 275 20.83 7.95 16.60
C GLU A 275 21.33 7.91 15.15
N HIS A 276 21.60 6.73 14.61
CA HIS A 276 22.04 6.60 13.23
C HIS A 276 20.92 6.90 12.23
N ILE A 277 19.68 6.48 12.52
CA ILE A 277 18.50 6.89 11.75
C ILE A 277 18.40 8.42 11.71
N GLU A 278 18.52 9.09 12.87
CA GLU A 278 18.49 10.54 12.96
C GLU A 278 19.66 11.18 12.19
N GLU A 279 20.85 10.59 12.24
CA GLU A 279 22.00 11.03 11.46
C GLU A 279 21.74 10.99 9.96
N LEU A 280 21.18 9.89 9.44
CA LEU A 280 20.83 9.76 8.02
C LEU A 280 19.83 10.86 7.60
N LEU A 281 18.76 11.04 8.37
CA LEU A 281 17.72 12.04 8.11
C LEU A 281 18.26 13.48 8.13
N THR A 282 19.28 13.75 8.96
CA THR A 282 19.78 15.11 9.19
C THR A 282 21.09 15.47 8.51
N LYS A 283 21.86 14.48 8.04
CA LYS A 283 23.21 14.71 7.51
C LYS A 283 23.52 13.93 6.24
N SER A 284 22.76 12.90 5.88
CA SER A 284 23.09 12.11 4.69
C SER A 284 23.11 13.00 3.44
N GLN A 285 24.15 12.84 2.63
CA GLN A 285 24.24 13.53 1.34
C GLN A 285 23.37 12.84 0.28
N ASP A 286 23.05 11.56 0.47
CA ASP A 286 22.13 10.81 -0.39
C ASP A 286 20.68 11.27 -0.13
N PRO A 287 19.95 11.77 -1.15
CA PRO A 287 18.58 12.22 -0.98
C PRO A 287 17.59 11.11 -0.58
N VAL A 288 17.82 9.86 -0.98
CA VAL A 288 16.99 8.71 -0.62
C VAL A 288 17.20 8.38 0.85
N GLN A 289 18.44 8.18 1.29
CA GLN A 289 18.74 7.87 2.68
C GLN A 289 18.30 8.99 3.62
N ARG A 290 18.46 10.24 3.20
CA ARG A 290 18.00 11.41 3.94
C ARG A 290 16.47 11.48 4.06
N GLU A 291 15.74 10.95 3.10
CA GLU A 291 14.28 10.92 3.14
C GLU A 291 13.74 9.78 4.00
N PHE A 292 14.36 8.60 3.88
CA PHE A 292 13.86 7.39 4.51
C PHE A 292 14.48 7.11 5.88
N GLY A 293 15.65 7.66 6.18
CA GLY A 293 16.43 7.34 7.38
C GLY A 293 16.87 5.87 7.42
N LEU A 294 17.12 5.29 6.25
CA LEU A 294 17.52 3.90 6.05
C LEU A 294 18.66 3.81 5.04
N GLU A 295 19.47 2.77 5.16
CA GLU A 295 20.49 2.39 4.19
C GLU A 295 19.98 1.20 3.39
N PHE A 296 19.54 1.43 2.15
CA PHE A 296 19.04 0.36 1.28
C PHE A 296 20.20 -0.39 0.61
N ASP A 297 19.93 -1.59 0.10
CA ASP A 297 20.90 -2.26 -0.78
C ASP A 297 21.05 -1.50 -2.12
N THR A 298 20.01 -0.78 -2.54
CA THR A 298 20.02 0.06 -3.73
C THR A 298 19.13 1.27 -3.53
N ASP A 299 19.70 2.45 -3.72
CA ASP A 299 19.04 3.76 -3.71
C ASP A 299 18.80 4.22 -5.15
N TYR A 300 17.62 4.76 -5.46
CA TYR A 300 17.29 5.26 -6.79
C TYR A 300 16.26 6.39 -6.78
N THR A 301 16.22 7.14 -7.88
CA THR A 301 15.20 8.16 -8.13
C THR A 301 14.62 7.98 -9.52
N PHE A 302 13.35 8.31 -9.69
CA PHE A 302 12.67 8.17 -10.98
C PHE A 302 11.54 9.20 -11.13
N HIS A 303 11.17 9.50 -12.37
CA HIS A 303 10.10 10.46 -12.67
C HIS A 303 8.96 9.75 -13.40
N VAL A 304 7.77 9.72 -12.79
CA VAL A 304 6.59 9.06 -13.37
C VAL A 304 5.37 9.94 -13.13
N GLN A 305 4.59 10.15 -14.20
CA GLN A 305 3.33 10.90 -14.19
C GLN A 305 3.44 12.32 -13.59
N GLY A 306 4.53 13.02 -13.92
CA GLY A 306 4.75 14.42 -13.53
C GLY A 306 5.28 14.60 -12.11
N VAL A 307 5.72 13.52 -11.47
CA VAL A 307 6.17 13.50 -10.07
C VAL A 307 7.52 12.82 -9.97
N ASP A 308 8.42 13.42 -9.20
CA ASP A 308 9.68 12.81 -8.80
C ASP A 308 9.44 11.85 -7.64
N TRP A 309 10.10 10.70 -7.72
CA TRP A 309 10.03 9.64 -6.72
C TRP A 309 11.42 9.32 -6.21
N LEU A 310 11.49 9.06 -4.90
CA LEU A 310 12.64 8.47 -4.23
C LEU A 310 12.31 7.00 -3.95
N GLY A 311 13.25 6.10 -4.22
CA GLY A 311 13.05 4.67 -4.06
C GLY A 311 14.26 3.99 -3.46
N GLY A 312 14.01 2.95 -2.68
CA GLY A 312 15.04 2.11 -2.09
C GLY A 312 14.59 0.66 -1.98
N ASP A 313 15.47 -0.26 -2.31
CA ASP A 313 15.20 -1.71 -2.29
C ASP A 313 16.13 -2.43 -1.31
N PHE A 314 15.58 -3.40 -0.58
CA PHE A 314 16.34 -4.43 0.14
C PHE A 314 16.11 -5.79 -0.50
N TYR A 315 17.15 -6.62 -0.51
CA TYR A 315 17.12 -7.92 -1.14
C TYR A 315 17.16 -9.09 -0.15
N GLY A 316 16.52 -10.19 -0.51
CA GLY A 316 16.68 -11.47 0.15
C GLY A 316 17.94 -12.22 -0.31
N GLU A 317 18.24 -13.35 0.33
CA GLU A 317 19.36 -14.24 -0.04
C GLU A 317 19.26 -14.76 -1.49
N ASP A 318 18.04 -14.84 -2.03
CA ASP A 318 17.74 -15.23 -3.41
C ASP A 318 17.77 -14.06 -4.40
N ALA A 319 18.29 -12.90 -3.99
CA ALA A 319 18.33 -11.66 -4.76
C ALA A 319 16.94 -11.11 -5.17
N ALA A 320 15.86 -11.58 -4.55
CA ALA A 320 14.55 -10.98 -4.71
C ALA A 320 14.47 -9.63 -3.99
N PRO A 321 13.85 -8.57 -4.55
CA PRO A 321 13.66 -7.28 -3.87
C PRO A 321 12.52 -7.42 -2.84
N VAL A 322 12.83 -7.96 -1.66
CA VAL A 322 11.83 -8.38 -0.67
C VAL A 322 11.17 -7.23 0.08
N MET A 323 11.81 -6.05 0.10
CA MET A 323 11.23 -4.84 0.68
C MET A 323 11.58 -3.64 -0.20
N ARG A 324 10.56 -2.97 -0.73
CA ARG A 324 10.70 -1.75 -1.52
C ARG A 324 10.04 -0.59 -0.78
N CYS A 325 10.73 0.51 -0.63
CA CYS A 325 10.18 1.76 -0.12
C CYS A 325 10.21 2.81 -1.24
N VAL A 326 9.10 3.48 -1.50
CA VAL A 326 9.02 4.57 -2.49
C VAL A 326 8.23 5.76 -1.95
N ARG A 327 8.70 6.98 -2.24
CA ARG A 327 8.02 8.23 -1.84
C ARG A 327 7.89 9.18 -3.01
N ALA A 328 6.68 9.65 -3.23
CA ALA A 328 6.39 10.74 -4.18
C ALA A 328 6.67 12.09 -3.52
N ILE A 329 7.51 12.90 -4.16
CA ILE A 329 7.81 14.27 -3.72
C ILE A 329 6.54 15.12 -3.82
N GLY A 330 6.18 15.76 -2.70
CA GLY A 330 5.06 16.69 -2.61
C GLY A 330 3.67 16.04 -2.45
N LEU A 331 3.58 14.70 -2.46
CA LEU A 331 2.30 14.00 -2.34
C LEU A 331 1.76 14.07 -0.89
N PRO A 332 0.52 14.57 -0.67
CA PRO A 332 -0.13 14.56 0.64
C PRO A 332 -0.79 13.19 0.93
N HIS A 333 -1.60 13.11 1.99
CA HIS A 333 -2.33 11.90 2.41
C HIS A 333 -3.49 11.52 1.45
N VAL A 334 -3.17 11.08 0.23
CA VAL A 334 -4.15 10.68 -0.79
C VAL A 334 -3.68 9.46 -1.59
N VAL A 335 -4.63 8.82 -2.27
CA VAL A 335 -4.36 7.73 -3.23
C VAL A 335 -4.63 8.18 -4.65
N TRP A 336 -3.76 7.78 -5.58
CA TRP A 336 -3.88 8.04 -7.01
C TRP A 336 -3.50 6.82 -7.87
N ASN A 337 -3.73 6.90 -9.18
CA ASN A 337 -3.50 5.80 -10.14
C ASN A 337 -2.05 5.27 -10.26
N SER A 338 -1.02 6.11 -10.39
CA SER A 338 0.37 5.62 -10.44
C SER A 338 0.80 4.79 -9.24
N GLN A 339 0.21 4.97 -8.05
CA GLN A 339 0.54 4.11 -6.92
C GLN A 339 0.04 2.70 -7.17
N ALA A 340 -1.18 2.52 -7.69
CA ALA A 340 -1.67 1.21 -8.10
C ALA A 340 -0.75 0.58 -9.17
N ASN A 341 -0.20 1.37 -10.09
CA ASN A 341 0.76 0.88 -11.10
C ASN A 341 2.03 0.36 -10.44
N LEU A 342 2.65 1.16 -9.56
CA LEU A 342 3.87 0.77 -8.83
C LEU A 342 3.63 -0.46 -7.95
N VAL A 343 2.47 -0.53 -7.31
CA VAL A 343 2.03 -1.69 -6.53
C VAL A 343 1.95 -2.92 -7.41
N TRP A 344 1.20 -2.86 -8.52
CA TRP A 344 1.02 -4.02 -9.39
C TRP A 344 2.33 -4.49 -10.01
N ASP A 345 3.15 -3.55 -10.50
CA ASP A 345 4.45 -3.87 -11.09
C ASP A 345 5.38 -4.56 -10.11
N TYR A 346 5.32 -4.22 -8.81
CA TYR A 346 6.07 -4.93 -7.77
C TYR A 346 5.46 -6.29 -7.41
N LEU A 347 4.16 -6.33 -7.09
CA LEU A 347 3.50 -7.51 -6.52
C LEU A 347 3.53 -8.72 -7.47
N LYS A 348 3.35 -8.49 -8.76
CA LYS A 348 3.21 -9.55 -9.78
C LYS A 348 4.45 -10.45 -9.93
N HIS A 349 5.59 -10.01 -9.41
CA HIS A 349 6.82 -10.80 -9.35
C HIS A 349 6.80 -11.88 -8.26
N PHE A 350 5.87 -11.81 -7.31
CA PHE A 350 5.85 -12.71 -6.17
C PHE A 350 4.71 -13.72 -6.28
N ARG A 351 5.04 -14.96 -5.95
CA ARG A 351 4.12 -16.07 -5.82
C ARG A 351 4.26 -16.72 -4.46
N ARG A 352 3.21 -17.43 -4.05
CA ARG A 352 3.15 -18.24 -2.84
C ARG A 352 2.96 -19.69 -3.23
N ASP A 353 3.88 -20.55 -2.81
CA ASP A 353 3.65 -21.99 -2.91
C ASP A 353 2.46 -22.38 -2.01
N PRO A 354 1.38 -22.95 -2.56
CA PRO A 354 0.12 -23.13 -1.83
C PRO A 354 0.17 -24.27 -0.79
N VAL A 355 1.20 -25.12 -0.83
CA VAL A 355 1.36 -26.26 0.07
C VAL A 355 2.26 -25.89 1.25
N SER A 356 3.46 -25.41 0.95
CA SER A 356 4.49 -25.04 1.93
C SER A 356 4.31 -23.63 2.47
N GLY A 357 3.67 -22.74 1.72
CA GLY A 357 3.63 -21.31 2.01
C GLY A 357 4.94 -20.60 1.67
N LYS A 358 5.89 -21.22 0.97
CA LYS A 358 7.16 -20.57 0.61
C LYS A 358 6.93 -19.42 -0.38
N SER A 359 7.62 -18.30 -0.15
CA SER A 359 7.65 -17.17 -1.09
C SER A 359 8.55 -17.52 -2.28
N ILE A 360 8.05 -17.33 -3.50
CA ILE A 360 8.76 -17.54 -4.75
C ILE A 360 8.85 -16.20 -5.48
N TYR A 361 10.07 -15.81 -5.85
CA TYR A 361 10.31 -14.68 -6.75
C TYR A 361 10.38 -15.19 -8.19
N ASP A 362 9.45 -14.73 -9.02
CA ASP A 362 9.23 -15.11 -10.42
C ASP A 362 9.22 -13.81 -11.25
N PRO A 363 10.40 -13.29 -11.65
CA PRO A 363 10.51 -12.01 -12.32
C PRO A 363 9.74 -12.02 -13.66
N VAL A 364 8.99 -10.95 -13.92
CA VAL A 364 8.10 -10.80 -15.09
C VAL A 364 8.23 -9.39 -15.64
N ALA A 365 7.93 -9.18 -16.92
CA ALA A 365 8.09 -7.86 -17.54
C ALA A 365 7.20 -6.78 -16.88
N CYS A 366 7.81 -5.64 -16.56
CA CYS A 366 7.14 -4.45 -16.00
C CYS A 366 6.43 -3.64 -17.10
N TRP A 367 5.51 -2.75 -16.71
CA TRP A 367 4.69 -2.00 -17.67
C TRP A 367 5.54 -1.13 -18.62
N GLY A 368 6.68 -0.61 -18.17
CA GLY A 368 7.62 0.18 -18.97
C GLY A 368 8.56 -0.62 -19.87
N GLU A 369 8.50 -1.96 -19.82
CA GLU A 369 9.34 -2.88 -20.60
C GLU A 369 8.55 -3.59 -21.72
N ARG A 370 7.25 -3.28 -21.86
CA ARG A 370 6.33 -3.91 -22.82
C ARG A 370 6.16 -3.09 -24.11
#